data_AF-A0A653VAT7-F1
#
_entry.id   AF-A0A653VAT7-F1
#
_cell.length_a   1.000
_cell.length_b   1.000
_cell.length_c   1.000
_cell.angle_alpha   90.00
_cell.angle_beta   90.00
_cell.angle_gamma   90.00
#
_symmetry.space_group_name_H-M   'P 1'
#
loop_
_entity.id
_entity.type
_entity.pdbx_description
1 polymer ?
#
loop_
_entity_poly.entity_id
_entity_poly.type
_entity_poly.pdbx_seq_one_letter_code
_entity_poly.pdbx_strand_id
1 'polypeptide(L)' 'MKKQNNWVWTKLTEKKHPNRKAGTPVHTAYMREGDTEYHPHRSWIDKGYIEHVDSLARHSE' A
#
# COMPACT_ATOMS: atom_id res chain seq x y z
N MET A 1 -13.86 12.37 9.94
CA MET A 1 -13.18 11.07 10.09
C MET A 1 -11.89 11.10 9.29
N LYS A 2 -10.74 10.73 9.88
CA LYS A 2 -9.50 10.58 9.09
C LYS A 2 -9.64 9.31 8.26
N LYS A 3 -9.65 9.45 6.93
CA LYS A 3 -9.69 8.31 6.00
C LYS A 3 -8.47 7.43 6.28
N GLN A 4 -8.69 6.13 6.44
CA GLN A 4 -7.60 5.20 6.74
C GLN A 4 -6.85 4.84 5.47
N ASN A 5 -5.54 4.67 5.61
CA ASN A 5 -4.69 4.17 4.56
C ASN A 5 -4.26 2.75 4.91
N ASN A 6 -4.83 1.80 4.16
CA ASN A 6 -4.65 0.38 4.36
C ASN A 6 -3.67 -0.23 3.35
N TRP A 7 -2.87 0.60 2.67
CA TRP A 7 -1.91 0.15 1.66
C TRP A 7 -0.48 0.32 2.16
N VAL A 8 0.30 -0.75 2.07
CA VAL A 8 1.71 -0.77 2.48
C VAL A 8 2.62 -1.11 1.31
N TRP A 9 3.88 -0.68 1.38
CA TRP A 9 4.89 -1.06 0.41
C TRP A 9 5.22 -2.55 0.53
N THR A 10 5.48 -3.20 -0.60
CA THR A 10 5.96 -4.59 -0.63
C THR A 10 7.49 -4.65 -0.65
N LYS A 11 8.05 -5.85 -0.42
CA LYS A 11 9.49 -6.12 -0.60
C LYS A 11 9.98 -5.81 -2.02
N LEU A 12 9.11 -5.95 -3.02
CA LEU A 12 9.43 -5.60 -4.41
C LEU A 12 9.71 -4.11 -4.55
N THR A 13 8.90 -3.27 -3.90
CA THR A 13 9.14 -1.82 -3.90
C THR A 13 10.39 -1.46 -3.13
N GLU A 14 10.63 -2.06 -1.97
CA GLU A 14 11.86 -1.80 -1.20
C GLU A 14 13.13 -2.11 -2.01
N LYS A 15 13.13 -3.22 -2.77
CA LYS A 15 14.24 -3.60 -3.65
C LYS A 15 14.54 -2.55 -4.73
N LYS A 16 13.50 -1.89 -5.26
CA LYS A 16 13.62 -0.85 -6.29
C LYS A 16 13.87 0.55 -5.72
N HIS A 17 13.33 0.80 -4.54
CA HIS A 17 13.31 2.07 -3.86
C HIS A 17 13.59 1.83 -2.37
N PRO A 18 14.87 1.84 -1.94
CA PRO A 18 15.26 1.46 -0.58
C PRO A 18 14.73 2.41 0.50
N ASN A 19 14.26 3.60 0.12
CA ASN A 19 13.55 4.55 0.98
C ASN A 19 12.08 4.17 1.25
N ARG A 20 11.52 3.18 0.52
CA ARG A 20 10.15 2.69 0.69
C ARG A 20 10.20 1.29 1.30
N LYS A 21 10.21 1.23 2.63
CA LYS A 21 10.37 -0.02 3.38
C LYS A 21 9.13 -0.90 3.33
N ALA A 22 9.32 -2.20 3.11
CA ALA A 22 8.20 -3.14 3.08
C ALA A 22 7.42 -3.13 4.40
N GLY A 23 6.09 -3.23 4.32
CA GLY A 23 5.19 -3.13 5.48
C GLY A 23 4.95 -1.71 5.98
N THR A 24 5.65 -0.70 5.47
CA THR A 24 5.36 0.70 5.84
C THR A 24 4.21 1.27 5.01
N PRO A 25 3.33 2.11 5.59
CA PRO A 25 2.22 2.72 4.87
C PRO A 25 2.68 3.57 3.69
N VAL A 26 2.00 3.43 2.56
CA VAL A 26 2.25 4.23 1.35
C VAL A 26 1.76 5.65 1.60
N HIS A 27 2.54 6.68 1.29
CA HIS A 27 2.11 8.05 1.56
C HIS A 27 0.82 8.41 0.79
N THR A 28 -0.19 8.98 1.47
CA THR A 28 -1.52 9.27 0.90
C THR A 28 -1.49 10.29 -0.23
N ALA A 29 -0.46 11.16 -0.27
CA ALA A 29 -0.22 12.07 -1.40
C ALA A 29 -0.06 11.37 -2.77
N TYR A 30 0.23 10.06 -2.79
CA TYR A 30 0.29 9.26 -4.02
C TYR A 30 -1.03 8.58 -4.39
N MET A 31 -2.07 8.76 -3.58
CA MET A 31 -3.35 8.08 -3.71
C MET A 31 -4.45 9.05 -4.10
N ARG A 32 -5.49 8.53 -4.73
CA ARG A 32 -6.76 9.24 -4.84
C ARG A 32 -7.52 9.08 -3.54
N GLU A 33 -8.08 10.19 -3.09
CA GLU A 33 -9.01 10.16 -1.98
C GLU A 33 -10.34 9.55 -2.44
N GLY A 34 -10.72 8.40 -1.87
CA GLY A 34 -12.05 7.81 -2.03
C GLY A 34 -13.00 8.24 -0.92
N ASP A 35 -14.25 7.79 -0.97
CA ASP A 35 -15.26 8.12 0.04
C ASP A 35 -14.92 7.55 1.42
N THR A 36 -14.46 6.29 1.48
CA THR A 36 -14.16 5.55 2.72
C THR A 36 -12.67 5.36 2.98
N GLU A 37 -11.87 5.18 1.92
CA GLU A 37 -10.43 4.90 2.00
C GLU A 37 -9.65 5.62 0.90
N TYR A 38 -8.32 5.64 1.04
CA TYR A 38 -7.45 6.08 -0.04
C TYR A 38 -7.21 4.95 -1.06
N HIS A 39 -7.42 5.26 -2.33
CA HIS A 39 -7.22 4.31 -3.42
C HIS A 39 -5.94 4.63 -4.20
N PRO A 40 -4.95 3.74 -4.19
CA PRO A 40 -3.73 3.90 -4.97
C PRO A 40 -3.97 3.61 -6.46
N HIS A 41 -2.96 3.90 -7.28
CA HIS A 41 -3.01 3.55 -8.70
C HIS A 41 -3.07 2.04 -8.91
N ARG A 42 -4.05 1.59 -9.69
CA ARG A 42 -4.22 0.17 -10.07
C ARG A 42 -2.95 -0.47 -10.63
N SER A 43 -2.15 0.28 -11.38
CA SER A 43 -0.87 -0.20 -11.93
C SER A 43 0.16 -0.59 -10.86
N TRP A 44 0.09 -0.04 -9.65
CA TRP A 44 0.97 -0.45 -8.55
C TRP A 44 0.49 -1.74 -7.89
N ILE A 45 -0.83 -1.95 -7.85
CA ILE A 45 -1.47 -3.18 -7.37
C ILE A 45 -1.11 -4.33 -8.33
N ASP A 46 -1.37 -4.15 -9.64
CA ASP A 46 -1.06 -5.16 -10.68
C ASP A 46 0.43 -5.51 -10.74
N LYS A 47 1.32 -4.55 -10.46
CA LYS A 47 2.77 -4.79 -10.42
C LYS A 47 3.28 -5.37 -9.10
N GLY A 48 2.41 -5.51 -8.08
CA GLY A 48 2.79 -5.99 -6.76
C GLY A 48 3.73 -5.04 -5.99
N TYR A 49 3.68 -3.74 -6.28
CA TYR A 49 4.48 -2.73 -5.57
C TYR A 49 3.90 -2.36 -4.21
N ILE A 50 2.60 -2.53 -4.05
CA ILE A 50 1.86 -2.25 -2.84
C ILE A 50 0.91 -3.41 -2.58
N GLU A 51 0.55 -3.60 -1.33
CA GLU A 51 -0.46 -4.57 -0.94
C GLU A 51 -1.38 -3.97 0.13
N HIS A 52 -2.60 -4.50 0.19
CA HIS A 52 -3.56 -4.11 1.21
C HIS A 52 -3.25 -4.88 2.50
N VAL A 53 -3.28 -4.21 3.66
CA VAL A 53 -2.95 -4.83 4.97
C VAL A 53 -3.83 -6.05 5.31
N ASP A 54 -5.06 -6.08 4.81
CA ASP A 54 -5.95 -7.25 4.96
C ASP A 54 -5.38 -8.51 4.28
N SER A 55 -4.68 -8.35 3.15
CA SER A 55 -4.00 -9.46 2.48
C SER A 55 -2.83 -9.98 3.33
N LEU A 56 -2.11 -9.13 4.07
CA LEU A 56 -1.03 -9.55 4.98
C LEU A 56 -1.54 -10.37 6.16
N ALA A 57 -2.69 -9.99 6.72
CA ALA A 57 -3.29 -10.69 7.85
C ALA A 57 -3.59 -12.16 7.51
N ARG A 58 -4.06 -12.43 6.29
CA ARG A 58 -4.37 -13.79 5.80
C ARG A 58 -3.15 -14.68 5.53
N HIS A 59 -1.94 -14.12 5.54
CA HIS A 59 -0.68 -14.89 5.38
C HIS A 59 0.05 -15.14 6.70
N SER A 60 -0.50 -14.67 7.83
CA SER A 60 0.11 -14.78 9.16
C SER A 60 -0.61 -15.77 10.09
N GLU A 61 -1.58 -16.54 9.57
CA GLU A 61 -2.30 -17.62 10.26
C GLU A 61 -1.86 -19.01 9.78
#